data_AF-A0A0M8VJG0-F1
#
_entry.id   AF-A0A0M8VJG0-F1
#
_cell.length_a   1.000
_cell.length_b   1.000
_cell.length_c   1.000
_cell.angle_alpha   90.00
_cell.angle_beta   90.00
_cell.angle_gamma   90.00
#
_symmetry.space_group_name_H-M   'P 1'
#
loop_
_entity.id
_entity.type
_entity.pdbx_description
1 polymer ?
#
loop_
_entity_poly.entity_id
_entity_poly.type
_entity_poly.pdbx_seq_one_letter_code
_entity_poly.pdbx_strand_id
1 'polypeptide(L)'
;MTASVHAAHLAHLNVATLRHPLDDPRMAPFVEMLDPVNSAADGAPGFVWRLVEEGAADATGLRPAGENVIVTLSVWETREALWDFTYRSGHLEAMQRRREWFERHVEAHLVLWWVPAGHLPTVDEALQRLADLRAHGPSPRAFTFTSSYTAAEAAQHLRTVPPGRTEQATPGRVR
;
A
#
# COMPACT_ATOMS: atom_id res chain seq x y z
N MET A 1 7.12 20.27 13.45
CA MET A 1 6.00 19.74 12.67
C MET A 1 5.34 20.89 11.94
N THR A 2 5.66 21.09 10.67
CA THR A 2 4.86 21.94 9.79
C THR A 2 3.52 21.23 9.57
N ALA A 3 2.41 21.93 9.83
CA ALA A 3 1.10 21.41 9.47
C ALA A 3 1.06 21.13 7.96
N SER A 4 0.58 19.95 7.55
CA SER A 4 0.47 19.64 6.13
C SER A 4 -0.52 20.60 5.47
N VAL A 5 -0.16 21.10 4.29
CA VAL A 5 -1.02 22.00 3.49
C VAL A 5 -2.15 21.25 2.78
N HIS A 6 -2.11 19.91 2.79
CA HIS A 6 -3.13 19.05 2.21
C HIS A 6 -4.15 18.64 3.27
N ALA A 7 -5.44 18.68 2.91
CA ALA A 7 -6.53 18.21 3.78
C ALA A 7 -6.65 16.66 3.83
N ALA A 8 -6.02 15.97 2.88
CA ALA A 8 -6.01 14.53 2.76
C ALA A 8 -4.63 14.06 2.27
N HIS A 9 -4.27 12.84 2.66
CA HIS A 9 -3.06 12.13 2.25
C HIS A 9 -3.42 10.83 1.54
N LEU A 10 -2.47 10.25 0.83
CA LEU A 10 -2.60 8.97 0.16
C LEU A 10 -1.92 7.87 0.97
N ALA A 11 -2.71 6.90 1.42
CA ALA A 11 -2.20 5.67 2.00
C ALA A 11 -1.93 4.63 0.92
N HIS A 12 -0.90 3.81 1.15
CA HIS A 12 -0.42 2.80 0.22
C HIS A 12 0.04 1.56 0.98
N LEU A 13 -0.57 0.41 0.65
CA LEU A 13 -0.18 -0.91 1.14
C LEU A 13 0.34 -1.77 -0.02
N ASN A 14 1.43 -2.50 0.23
CA ASN A 14 1.82 -3.68 -0.54
C ASN A 14 1.82 -4.94 0.33
N VAL A 15 1.44 -6.07 -0.27
CA VAL A 15 1.62 -7.40 0.30
C VAL A 15 2.47 -8.25 -0.65
N ALA A 16 3.49 -8.92 -0.12
CA ALA A 16 4.44 -9.68 -0.91
C ALA A 16 4.66 -11.08 -0.32
N THR A 17 4.36 -12.13 -1.08
CA THR A 17 4.61 -13.52 -0.65
C THR A 17 6.06 -13.89 -0.94
N LEU A 18 6.81 -14.21 0.10
CA LEU A 18 8.19 -14.66 0.08
C LEU A 18 8.33 -16.04 -0.55
N ARG A 19 9.35 -16.23 -1.38
CA ARG A 19 9.75 -17.56 -1.90
C ARG A 19 10.53 -18.37 -0.87
N HIS A 20 11.26 -17.70 0.02
CA HIS A 20 12.11 -18.28 1.04
C HIS A 20 12.01 -17.45 2.33
N PRO A 21 12.28 -18.05 3.51
CA PRO A 21 12.42 -17.31 4.77
C PRO A 21 13.42 -16.15 4.67
N LEU A 22 13.21 -15.07 5.42
CA LEU A 22 14.05 -13.86 5.35
C LEU A 22 15.53 -14.09 5.73
N ASP A 23 15.80 -15.10 6.57
CA ASP A 23 17.15 -15.49 6.99
C ASP A 23 17.85 -16.44 6.01
N ASP A 24 17.17 -16.85 4.94
CA ASP A 24 17.77 -17.65 3.88
C ASP A 24 18.80 -16.82 3.09
N PRO A 25 20.00 -17.35 2.79
CA PRO A 25 21.02 -16.64 2.01
C PRO A 25 20.52 -16.10 0.65
N ARG A 26 19.50 -16.72 0.05
CA ARG A 26 18.88 -16.25 -1.20
C ARG A 26 18.10 -14.95 -1.03
N MET A 27 17.69 -14.64 0.20
CA MET A 27 17.00 -13.41 0.57
C MET A 27 17.95 -12.28 0.99
N ALA A 28 19.24 -12.56 1.21
CA ALA A 28 20.22 -11.55 1.65
C ALA A 28 20.23 -10.28 0.78
N PRO A 29 20.22 -10.36 -0.57
CA PRO A 29 20.17 -9.16 -1.41
C PRO A 29 18.88 -8.34 -1.24
N PHE A 30 17.76 -8.98 -0.88
CA PHE A 30 16.52 -8.26 -0.56
C PHE A 30 16.63 -7.54 0.79
N VAL A 31 17.13 -8.23 1.81
CA VAL A 31 17.31 -7.67 3.16
C VAL A 31 18.27 -6.48 3.12
N GLU A 32 19.37 -6.58 2.38
CA GLU A 32 20.35 -5.48 2.18
C GLU A 32 19.75 -4.23 1.51
N MET A 33 18.68 -4.37 0.74
CA MET A 33 17.99 -3.23 0.10
C MET A 33 16.96 -2.56 1.01
N LEU A 34 16.55 -3.16 2.12
CA LEU A 34 15.51 -2.61 3.00
C LEU A 34 15.92 -1.24 3.53
N ASP A 35 17.10 -1.14 4.13
CA ASP A 35 17.60 0.12 4.72
C ASP A 35 17.76 1.24 3.67
N PRO A 36 18.39 1.03 2.51
CA PRO A 36 18.45 2.02 1.44
C PRO A 36 17.07 2.47 0.95
N VAL A 37 16.14 1.54 0.71
CA VAL A 37 14.80 1.87 0.20
C VAL A 37 13.99 2.64 1.25
N ASN A 38 14.04 2.21 2.51
CA ASN A 38 13.35 2.89 3.61
C ASN A 38 13.92 4.28 3.84
N SER A 39 15.24 4.43 3.85
CA SER A 39 15.90 5.74 3.99
C SER A 39 15.58 6.67 2.83
N ALA A 40 15.50 6.14 1.61
CA ALA A 40 15.09 6.90 0.43
C ALA A 40 13.63 7.37 0.52
N ALA A 41 12.74 6.56 1.11
CA ALA A 41 11.37 6.97 1.39
C ALA A 41 11.33 8.07 2.46
N ASP A 42 12.04 7.87 3.57
CA ASP A 42 12.08 8.81 4.71
C ASP A 42 12.61 10.21 4.29
N GLY A 43 13.48 10.27 3.29
CA GLY A 43 14.00 11.52 2.72
C GLY A 43 13.24 12.06 1.51
N ALA A 44 12.20 11.38 1.02
CA ALA A 44 11.50 11.76 -0.20
C ALA A 44 10.55 12.96 0.03
N PRO A 45 10.50 13.94 -0.90
CA PRO A 45 9.49 15.00 -0.84
C PRO A 45 8.07 14.44 -0.81
N GLY A 46 7.25 14.93 0.13
CA GLY A 46 5.87 14.49 0.30
C GLY A 46 5.71 13.14 0.99
N PHE A 47 6.77 12.52 1.50
CA PHE A 47 6.64 11.39 2.42
C PHE A 47 6.08 11.86 3.78
N VAL A 48 5.12 11.12 4.33
CA VAL A 48 4.49 11.46 5.62
C VAL A 48 4.86 10.44 6.69
N TRP A 49 4.73 9.15 6.40
CA TRP A 49 4.92 8.08 7.37
C TRP A 49 5.05 6.70 6.70
N ARG A 50 5.70 5.75 7.39
CA ARG A 50 5.65 4.32 7.07
C ARG A 50 5.50 3.47 8.32
N LEU A 51 4.89 2.31 8.15
CA LEU A 51 4.79 1.29 9.19
C LEU A 51 6.17 0.74 9.53
N VAL A 52 6.42 0.64 10.83
CA VAL A 52 7.61 0.03 11.44
C VAL A 52 7.13 -0.80 12.62
N GLU A 53 7.67 -2.01 12.78
CA GLU A 53 7.42 -2.81 13.98
C GLU A 53 8.05 -2.15 15.21
N GLU A 54 7.39 -2.25 16.37
CA GLU A 54 7.89 -1.61 17.59
C GLU A 54 9.29 -2.13 17.95
N GLY A 55 10.27 -1.23 18.03
CA GLY A 55 11.67 -1.57 18.30
C GLY A 55 12.47 -2.09 17.10
N ALA A 56 11.89 -2.12 15.89
CA ALA A 56 12.55 -2.55 14.66
C ALA A 56 12.85 -1.37 13.71
N ALA A 57 13.56 -1.64 12.61
CA ALA A 57 13.84 -0.67 11.55
C ALA A 57 12.75 -0.61 10.48
N ASP A 58 11.96 -1.68 10.33
CA ASP A 58 10.91 -1.81 9.34
C ASP A 58 9.76 -2.74 9.80
N ALA A 59 8.79 -2.97 8.91
CA ALA A 59 7.61 -3.80 9.16
C ALA A 59 7.75 -5.25 8.65
N THR A 60 8.92 -5.64 8.14
CA THR A 60 9.13 -6.96 7.52
C THR A 60 9.17 -8.11 8.52
N GLY A 61 9.13 -7.85 9.83
CA GLY A 61 8.86 -8.84 10.88
C GLY A 61 7.37 -9.12 11.10
N LEU A 62 6.49 -8.20 10.71
CA LEU A 62 5.04 -8.36 10.87
C LEU A 62 4.50 -9.44 9.91
N ARG A 63 3.63 -10.34 10.40
CA ARG A 63 2.99 -11.42 9.62
C ARG A 63 1.46 -11.38 9.60
N PRO A 64 0.83 -10.21 9.34
CA PRO A 64 -0.62 -10.07 9.46
C PRO A 64 -1.42 -10.76 8.34
N ALA A 65 -0.75 -11.10 7.23
CA ALA A 65 -1.37 -11.73 6.07
C ALA A 65 -0.84 -13.16 5.80
N GLY A 66 -0.13 -13.74 6.78
CA GLY A 66 0.44 -15.10 6.73
C GLY A 66 1.95 -15.13 6.97
N GLU A 67 2.45 -16.30 7.38
CA GLU A 67 3.84 -16.54 7.81
C GLU A 67 4.91 -16.20 6.75
N ASN A 68 4.54 -16.30 5.47
CA ASN A 68 5.43 -15.98 4.35
C ASN A 68 5.06 -14.67 3.66
N VAL A 69 4.23 -13.82 4.26
CA VAL A 69 3.78 -12.57 3.64
C VAL A 69 4.37 -11.38 4.36
N ILE A 70 5.11 -10.56 3.62
CA ILE A 70 5.56 -9.25 4.05
C ILE A 70 4.50 -8.21 3.70
N VAL A 71 4.31 -7.25 4.59
CA VAL A 71 3.50 -6.07 4.32
C VAL A 71 4.37 -4.81 4.42
N THR A 72 4.14 -3.86 3.51
CA THR A 72 4.65 -2.49 3.66
C THR A 72 3.48 -1.53 3.58
N LEU A 73 3.46 -0.55 4.47
CA LEU A 73 2.37 0.42 4.58
C LEU A 73 2.99 1.81 4.73
N SER A 74 2.54 2.76 3.92
CA SER A 74 3.08 4.12 3.89
C SER A 74 1.99 5.15 3.61
N VAL A 75 2.24 6.40 4.01
CA VAL A 75 1.39 7.55 3.78
C VAL A 75 2.21 8.65 3.11
N TRP A 76 1.61 9.28 2.11
CA TRP A 76 2.21 10.30 1.25
C TRP A 76 1.27 11.49 1.11
N GLU A 77 1.80 12.68 0.94
CA GLU A 77 0.99 13.89 0.78
C GLU A 77 0.14 13.84 -0.49
N THR A 78 0.70 13.28 -1.57
CA THR A 78 0.06 13.20 -2.88
C THR A 78 0.38 11.88 -3.58
N ARG A 79 -0.40 11.58 -4.62
CA ARG A 79 -0.12 10.44 -5.50
C ARG A 79 1.17 10.65 -6.28
N GLU A 80 1.44 11.87 -6.70
CA GLU A 80 2.61 12.25 -7.49
C GLU A 80 3.88 12.01 -6.68
N ALA A 81 3.89 12.36 -5.38
CA ALA A 81 5.01 12.10 -4.48
C ALA A 81 5.31 10.59 -4.37
N LEU A 82 4.27 9.77 -4.15
CA LEU A 82 4.41 8.31 -4.11
C LEU A 82 4.89 7.75 -5.46
N TRP A 83 4.39 8.27 -6.57
CA TRP A 83 4.79 7.84 -7.91
C TRP A 83 6.26 8.15 -8.19
N ASP A 84 6.70 9.38 -7.87
CA ASP A 84 8.08 9.81 -8.03
C ASP A 84 9.01 8.96 -7.16
N PHE A 85 8.65 8.67 -5.89
CA PHE A 85 9.40 7.71 -5.09
C PHE A 85 9.43 6.32 -5.75
N THR A 86 8.29 5.80 -6.21
CA THR A 86 8.21 4.44 -6.73
C THR A 86 9.04 4.24 -8.00
N TYR A 87 9.07 5.23 -8.90
CA TYR A 87 9.62 5.06 -10.25
C TYR A 87 10.85 5.91 -10.56
N ARG A 88 11.19 6.91 -9.72
CA ARG A 88 12.33 7.81 -9.93
C ARG A 88 13.36 7.78 -8.79
N SER A 89 13.27 6.80 -7.89
CA SER A 89 14.25 6.58 -6.81
C SER A 89 14.96 5.22 -6.95
N GLY A 90 15.86 4.93 -5.99
CA GLY A 90 16.50 3.60 -5.85
C GLY A 90 15.51 2.44 -5.68
N HIS A 91 14.24 2.70 -5.35
CA HIS A 91 13.18 1.68 -5.28
C HIS A 91 12.93 0.96 -6.62
N LEU A 92 13.26 1.59 -7.75
CA LEU A 92 13.09 0.98 -9.07
C LEU A 92 13.91 -0.32 -9.23
N GLU A 93 15.10 -0.39 -8.64
CA GLU A 93 15.94 -1.59 -8.71
C GLU A 93 15.28 -2.77 -7.97
N ALA A 94 14.78 -2.54 -6.75
CA ALA A 94 14.03 -3.53 -5.99
C ALA A 94 12.79 -4.01 -6.77
N MET A 95 12.09 -3.09 -7.45
CA MET A 95 10.96 -3.43 -8.30
C MET A 95 11.35 -4.31 -9.49
N GLN A 96 12.48 -4.05 -10.16
CA GLN A 96 12.93 -4.86 -11.30
C GLN A 96 13.28 -6.29 -10.89
N ARG A 97 13.90 -6.44 -9.71
CA ARG A 97 14.40 -7.72 -9.19
C ARG A 97 13.41 -8.46 -8.30
N ARG A 98 12.25 -7.87 -7.99
CA ARG A 98 11.21 -8.44 -7.08
C ARG A 98 10.87 -9.91 -7.31
N ARG A 99 10.98 -10.41 -8.55
CA ARG A 99 10.71 -11.82 -8.90
C ARG A 99 11.78 -12.79 -8.42
N GLU A 100 12.94 -12.33 -7.98
CA GLU A 100 13.98 -13.15 -7.33
C GLU A 100 13.50 -13.62 -5.95
N TRP A 101 12.76 -12.76 -5.24
CA TRP A 101 12.42 -12.95 -3.83
C TRP A 101 10.95 -13.26 -3.57
N PHE A 102 10.07 -12.77 -4.45
CA PHE A 102 8.63 -12.88 -4.26
C PHE A 102 7.95 -13.78 -5.29
N GLU A 103 6.91 -14.46 -4.85
CA GLU A 103 6.00 -15.18 -5.74
C GLU A 103 5.27 -14.21 -6.67
N ARG A 104 4.80 -14.73 -7.81
CA ARG A 104 4.00 -13.93 -8.72
C ARG A 104 2.61 -13.74 -8.11
N HIS A 105 2.20 -12.49 -7.96
CA HIS A 105 0.83 -12.16 -7.57
C HIS A 105 -0.17 -12.61 -8.64
N VAL A 106 -1.15 -13.41 -8.22
CA VAL A 106 -2.31 -13.80 -9.03
C VAL A 106 -3.49 -12.84 -8.85
N GLU A 107 -3.51 -12.12 -7.72
CA GLU A 107 -4.52 -11.11 -7.37
C GLU A 107 -3.88 -9.73 -7.14
N ALA A 108 -4.71 -8.72 -6.87
CA ALA A 108 -4.21 -7.42 -6.43
C ALA A 108 -3.35 -7.58 -5.16
N HIS A 109 -2.15 -7.01 -5.17
CA HIS A 109 -1.18 -7.05 -4.08
C HIS A 109 -0.82 -5.66 -3.56
N LEU A 110 -1.36 -4.63 -4.22
CA LEU A 110 -1.14 -3.22 -3.94
C LEU A 110 -2.50 -2.56 -3.84
N VAL A 111 -2.68 -1.70 -2.83
CA VAL A 111 -3.87 -0.85 -2.72
C VAL A 111 -3.49 0.57 -2.29
N LEU A 112 -4.18 1.53 -2.87
CA LEU A 112 -4.13 2.96 -2.61
C LEU A 112 -5.51 3.44 -2.14
N TRP A 113 -5.53 4.36 -1.16
CA TRP A 113 -6.76 5.03 -0.74
C TRP A 113 -6.44 6.37 -0.10
N TRP A 114 -7.40 7.29 -0.15
CA TRP A 114 -7.26 8.60 0.48
C TRP A 114 -7.65 8.53 1.96
N VAL A 115 -6.85 9.15 2.81
CA VAL A 115 -7.07 9.29 4.25
C VAL A 115 -7.06 10.77 4.64
N PRO A 116 -7.77 11.20 5.69
CA PRO A 116 -7.64 12.56 6.22
C PRO A 116 -6.18 12.85 6.59
N ALA A 117 -5.72 14.09 6.40
CA ALA A 117 -4.36 14.45 6.79
C ALA A 117 -4.15 14.23 8.30
N GLY A 118 -3.02 13.59 8.65
CA GLY A 118 -2.70 13.19 10.01
C GLY A 118 -3.29 11.84 10.45
N HIS A 119 -4.11 11.19 9.62
CA HIS A 119 -4.53 9.80 9.86
C HIS A 119 -3.42 8.84 9.46
N LEU A 120 -3.00 8.00 10.40
CA LEU A 120 -2.06 6.91 10.16
C LEU A 120 -2.84 5.59 10.15
N PRO A 121 -2.97 4.93 8.99
CA PRO A 121 -3.79 3.73 8.88
C PRO A 121 -3.18 2.56 9.65
N THR A 122 -4.05 1.71 10.18
CA THR A 122 -3.64 0.44 10.80
C THR A 122 -3.44 -0.63 9.72
N VAL A 123 -2.74 -1.69 10.08
CA VAL A 123 -2.60 -2.89 9.23
C VAL A 123 -3.98 -3.49 8.90
N ASP A 124 -4.87 -3.57 9.89
CA ASP A 124 -6.22 -4.11 9.69
C ASP A 124 -7.04 -3.26 8.71
N GLU A 125 -6.98 -1.92 8.82
CA GLU A 125 -7.61 -1.03 7.85
C GLU A 125 -7.06 -1.28 6.45
N ALA A 126 -5.73 -1.36 6.31
CA ALA A 126 -5.08 -1.54 5.04
C ALA A 126 -5.47 -2.88 4.38
N LEU A 127 -5.52 -3.98 5.16
CA LEU A 127 -5.93 -5.29 4.68
C LEU A 127 -7.41 -5.31 4.28
N GLN A 128 -8.28 -4.59 4.99
CA GLN A 128 -9.68 -4.42 4.57
C GLN A 128 -9.78 -3.71 3.23
N ARG A 129 -8.98 -2.65 2.99
CA ARG A 129 -8.95 -1.96 1.68
C ARG A 129 -8.49 -2.89 0.56
N LEU A 130 -7.49 -3.72 0.82
CA LEU A 130 -7.01 -4.68 -0.16
C LEU A 130 -8.08 -5.74 -0.47
N ALA A 131 -8.79 -6.23 0.55
CA ALA A 131 -9.90 -7.16 0.38
C ALA A 131 -11.04 -6.53 -0.43
N ASP A 132 -11.41 -5.28 -0.14
CA ASP A 132 -12.42 -4.52 -0.89
C ASP A 132 -12.05 -4.44 -2.38
N LEU A 133 -10.80 -4.09 -2.69
CA LEU A 133 -10.29 -4.00 -4.06
C LEU A 133 -10.34 -5.35 -4.79
N ARG A 134 -9.97 -6.45 -4.11
CA ARG A 134 -10.00 -7.80 -4.69
C ARG A 134 -11.42 -8.26 -5.00
N ALA A 135 -12.37 -7.97 -4.10
CA ALA A 135 -13.75 -8.42 -4.22
C ALA A 135 -14.56 -7.59 -5.24
N HIS A 136 -14.35 -6.28 -5.30
CA HIS A 136 -15.22 -5.36 -6.04
C HIS A 136 -14.52 -4.61 -7.18
N GLY A 137 -13.20 -4.73 -7.29
CA GLY A 137 -12.39 -3.93 -8.22
C GLY A 137 -12.15 -2.49 -7.73
N PRO A 138 -11.50 -1.65 -8.57
CA PRO A 138 -11.13 -0.29 -8.19
C PRO A 138 -12.34 0.61 -7.90
N SER A 139 -12.25 1.38 -6.82
CA SER A 139 -13.25 2.38 -6.42
C SER A 139 -12.58 3.54 -5.67
N PRO A 140 -13.29 4.65 -5.38
CA PRO A 140 -12.74 5.73 -4.54
C PRO A 140 -12.32 5.28 -3.13
N ARG A 141 -12.81 4.12 -2.64
CA ARG A 141 -12.43 3.56 -1.33
C ARG A 141 -11.12 2.78 -1.37
N ALA A 142 -10.78 2.18 -2.50
CA ALA A 142 -9.63 1.30 -2.67
C ALA A 142 -9.33 1.15 -4.16
N PHE A 143 -8.13 1.54 -4.58
CA PHE A 143 -7.73 1.54 -5.99
C PHE A 143 -6.24 1.25 -6.14
N THR A 144 -5.72 1.26 -7.36
CA THR A 144 -4.28 1.11 -7.64
C THR A 144 -3.80 2.26 -8.53
N PHE A 145 -2.51 2.27 -8.87
CA PHE A 145 -1.96 3.23 -9.82
C PHE A 145 -2.61 3.20 -11.22
N THR A 146 -3.44 2.21 -11.56
CA THR A 146 -4.15 2.18 -12.85
C THR A 146 -5.40 3.07 -12.88
N SER A 147 -5.85 3.57 -11.72
CA SER A 147 -7.04 4.43 -11.59
C SER A 147 -6.66 5.81 -11.06
N SER A 148 -7.49 6.84 -11.29
CA SER A 148 -7.20 8.23 -10.89
C SER A 148 -8.29 8.87 -10.04
N TYR A 149 -8.64 8.22 -8.94
CA TYR A 149 -9.56 8.80 -7.95
C TYR A 149 -8.87 9.90 -7.14
N THR A 150 -9.61 10.98 -6.90
CA THR A 150 -9.21 12.13 -6.10
C THR A 150 -9.69 12.01 -4.65
N ALA A 151 -9.08 12.76 -3.74
CA ALA A 151 -9.53 12.83 -2.35
C ALA A 151 -10.99 13.33 -2.22
N ALA A 152 -11.41 14.22 -3.13
CA ALA A 152 -12.79 14.71 -3.15
C ALA A 152 -13.79 13.60 -3.51
N GLU A 153 -13.49 12.79 -4.53
CA GLU A 153 -14.33 11.63 -4.90
C GLU A 153 -14.38 10.59 -3.79
N ALA A 154 -13.26 10.31 -3.11
CA ALA A 154 -13.23 9.41 -1.97
C ALA A 154 -14.09 9.93 -0.80
N ALA A 155 -13.99 11.23 -0.48
CA ALA A 155 -14.80 11.85 0.56
C ALA A 155 -16.29 11.86 0.22
N GLN A 156 -16.66 12.08 -1.04
CA GLN A 156 -18.05 12.00 -1.50
C GLN A 156 -18.58 10.56 -1.39
N HIS A 157 -17.80 9.58 -1.83
CA HIS A 157 -18.20 8.18 -1.78
C HIS A 157 -18.43 7.68 -0.34
N LEU A 158 -17.61 8.11 0.61
CA LEU A 158 -17.82 7.80 2.03
C LEU A 158 -19.10 8.41 2.63
N ARG A 159 -19.61 9.50 2.05
CA ARG A 159 -20.87 10.12 2.47
C ARG A 159 -22.10 9.45 1.84
N THR A 160 -21.95 8.87 0.65
CA THR A 160 -23.07 8.28 -0.10
C THR A 160 -23.32 6.81 0.23
N VAL A 161 -22.30 6.07 0.68
CA VAL A 161 -22.44 4.67 1.10
C VAL A 161 -22.62 4.61 2.62
N PRO A 162 -23.80 4.21 3.15
CA PRO A 162 -23.98 4.03 4.59
C PRO A 162 -23.09 2.88 5.09
N PRO A 163 -22.60 2.92 6.35
CA PRO A 163 -21.84 1.81 6.92
C PRO A 163 -22.74 0.57 6.96
N GLY A 164 -22.48 -0.41 6.09
CA GLY A 164 -23.15 -1.72 6.13
C GLY A 164 -23.82 -2.23 4.84
N ARG A 165 -23.70 -1.56 3.69
CA ARG A 165 -24.14 -2.17 2.41
C ARG A 165 -22.94 -2.54 1.54
N THR A 166 -22.56 -3.81 1.59
CA THR A 166 -21.86 -4.49 0.50
C THR A 166 -22.71 -4.31 -0.75
N GLU A 167 -22.22 -3.61 -1.77
CA GLU A 167 -22.91 -3.50 -3.05
C GLU A 167 -23.05 -4.91 -3.63
N GLN A 168 -24.27 -5.44 -3.57
CA GLN A 168 -24.62 -6.67 -4.25
C GLN A 168 -24.49 -6.43 -5.75
N ALA A 169 -23.49 -7.06 -6.37
CA ALA A 169 -23.37 -7.17 -7.80
C ALA A 169 -24.70 -7.69 -8.37
N THR A 170 -25.34 -6.87 -9.20
CA THR A 170 -26.55 -7.27 -9.93
C THR A 170 -26.14 -8.35 -10.94
N PRO A 171 -26.64 -9.59 -10.86
CA PRO A 171 -26.34 -10.57 -11.88
C PRO A 171 -27.07 -10.16 -13.15
N GLY A 172 -26.29 -9.92 -14.21
CA GLY A 172 -26.80 -9.64 -15.54
C GLY A 172 -27.78 -10.71 -15.97
N ARG A 173 -29.02 -10.29 -16.25
CA ARG A 173 -30.06 -11.12 -16.82
C ARG A 173 -29.71 -11.38 -18.29
N VAL A 174 -29.15 -12.54 -18.57
CA VAL A 174 -29.02 -13.03 -19.95
C VAL A 174 -30.39 -13.56 -20.37
N ARG A 175 -30.92 -13.00 -21.47
CA ARG A 175 -32.10 -13.49 -22.18
C ARG A 175 -31.73 -14.66 -23.07
#